data_AF-A0A0V1MDS6-F1
#
_entry.id   AF-A0A0V1MDS6-F1
#
_cell.length_a   1.000
_cell.length_b   1.000
_cell.length_c   1.000
_cell.angle_alpha   90.00
_cell.angle_beta   90.00
_cell.angle_gamma   90.00
#
_symmetry.space_group_name_H-M   'P 1'
#
loop_
_entity.id
_entity.type
_entity.pdbx_description
1 polymer ?
#
loop_
_entity_poly.entity_id
_entity_poly.type
_entity_poly.pdbx_seq_one_letter_code
_entity_poly.pdbx_strand_id
1 'polypeptide(L)'
;MLNFRKLLCKPQVDDWSPLAKFFFADEALNSVAHELDSFDNRRFPDRCQQLVCKLRGCQDRLLHIVEEMLCELFPEEHMRAPRDYRVKFPDDVLHDSFPGQLWFAAECLAAGSSIVDRDFESDAIRPLAKALSRHIDDMREILKSQSLKNPAVYPEKVKRSLHVFDHLFAEFELNYVSTMVPVKSAREYELQLELVVLFSETLLRAKARGYITDEQIETCDPTIMFSLPRLAIVCGLAIYPDGPLDLNRAVESTCEMLQPFRALFKKIRVLLNGLNEEELSTLEIKLSSFSGGDELNNVGDDDDEDVELYSDFIRKRKECKEKSTKASMNPDQCCSSTSSGPENDVTATTSSTTTSSEGSTTTDWRQAYRSPKDIIHRLFVCIAGIADQWQSTYPSDLRTVLKMVFHPEEENSFIYEEVGRVASTGGNEEETGVDVAAEPKFGVPWVPDEECDGCSLCEMKFSFIRRRHHCRCCGKIFCGRCTSNTLPLPALGYAKAVRVCDRCFDQQLACVDESLPA
;
A
#
# COMPACT_ATOMS: atom_id res chain seq x y z
N MET A 1 41.14 -7.41 37.93
CA MET A 1 40.63 -6.01 37.97
C MET A 1 39.70 -5.65 36.80
N LEU A 2 39.65 -6.36 35.67
CA LEU A 2 38.75 -6.05 34.54
C LEU A 2 37.24 -6.29 34.80
N ASN A 3 36.86 -7.26 35.64
CA ASN A 3 35.46 -7.57 35.94
C ASN A 3 34.78 -6.60 36.93
N PHE A 4 35.55 -5.94 37.81
CA PHE A 4 34.98 -5.00 38.79
C PHE A 4 34.58 -3.66 38.15
N ARG A 5 35.31 -3.19 37.13
CA ARG A 5 34.93 -1.98 36.37
C ARG A 5 33.63 -2.18 35.56
N LYS A 6 33.41 -3.36 34.98
CA LYS A 6 32.17 -3.68 34.24
C LYS A 6 30.93 -3.69 35.15
N LEU A 7 31.08 -4.06 36.43
CA LEU A 7 29.98 -4.03 37.40
C LEU A 7 29.67 -2.61 37.93
N LEU A 8 30.69 -1.75 38.00
CA LEU A 8 30.56 -0.37 38.53
C LEU A 8 30.10 0.66 37.48
N CYS A 9 30.21 0.35 36.18
CA CYS A 9 29.84 1.26 35.10
C CYS A 9 28.58 0.81 34.34
N LYS A 10 27.74 -0.03 34.97
CA LYS A 10 26.44 -0.38 34.41
C LYS A 10 25.55 0.88 34.38
N PRO A 11 24.88 1.18 33.25
CA PRO A 11 23.92 2.28 33.19
C PRO A 11 22.88 2.15 34.31
N GLN A 12 22.41 3.28 34.82
CA GLN A 12 21.32 3.27 35.78
C GLN A 12 20.05 2.75 35.11
N VAL A 13 19.23 2.00 35.83
CA VAL A 13 17.98 1.44 35.29
C VAL A 13 16.98 2.54 34.92
N ASP A 14 17.09 3.70 35.59
CA ASP A 14 16.27 4.88 35.35
C ASP A 14 16.90 5.86 34.32
N ASP A 15 18.03 5.50 33.70
CA ASP A 15 18.64 6.27 32.62
C ASP A 15 17.92 5.96 31.30
N TRP A 16 17.19 6.95 30.78
CA TRP A 16 16.37 6.84 29.58
C TRP A 16 17.12 7.20 28.29
N SER A 17 18.44 7.46 28.34
CA SER A 17 19.23 7.67 27.13
C SER A 17 19.19 6.44 26.22
N PRO A 18 19.23 6.60 24.88
CA PRO A 18 19.14 5.47 23.97
C PRO A 18 20.28 4.45 24.20
N LEU A 19 21.50 4.89 24.53
CA LEU A 19 22.61 4.01 24.85
C LEU A 19 22.39 3.19 26.14
N ALA A 20 21.74 3.76 27.14
CA ALA A 20 21.36 3.01 28.34
C ALA A 20 20.26 1.98 28.04
N LYS A 21 19.20 2.38 27.32
CA LYS A 21 18.15 1.47 26.83
C LYS A 21 18.74 0.31 26.03
N PHE A 22 19.68 0.62 25.13
CA PHE A 22 20.37 -0.35 24.27
C PHE A 22 21.09 -1.42 25.09
N PHE A 23 21.81 -1.02 26.14
CA PHE A 23 22.57 -1.96 26.98
C PHE A 23 21.65 -3.04 27.58
N PHE A 24 20.51 -2.64 28.14
CA PHE A 24 19.56 -3.58 28.74
C PHE A 24 18.84 -4.44 27.68
N ALA A 25 18.54 -3.87 26.52
CA ALA A 25 17.98 -4.61 25.40
C ALA A 25 18.96 -5.68 24.86
N ASP A 26 20.25 -5.33 24.74
CA ASP A 26 21.31 -6.26 24.33
C ASP A 26 21.57 -7.36 25.38
N GLU A 27 21.53 -7.05 26.68
CA GLU A 27 21.59 -8.08 27.73
C GLU A 27 20.41 -9.06 27.65
N ALA A 28 19.20 -8.55 27.41
CA ALA A 28 18.01 -9.39 27.27
C ALA A 28 18.11 -10.30 26.02
N LEU A 29 18.55 -9.76 24.89
CA LEU A 29 18.75 -10.52 23.65
C LEU A 29 19.77 -11.65 23.85
N ASN A 30 20.93 -11.35 24.44
CA ASN A 30 21.97 -12.35 24.71
C ASN A 30 21.50 -13.42 25.70
N SER A 31 20.69 -13.05 26.69
CA SER A 31 20.09 -14.01 27.64
C SER A 31 19.19 -15.03 26.94
N VAL A 32 18.33 -14.56 26.02
CA VAL A 32 17.45 -15.43 25.23
C VAL A 32 18.25 -16.32 24.28
N ALA A 33 19.28 -15.77 23.62
CA ALA A 33 20.17 -16.53 22.74
C ALA A 33 20.89 -17.66 23.50
N HIS A 34 21.47 -17.35 24.67
CA HIS A 34 22.10 -18.35 25.52
C HIS A 34 21.11 -19.41 26.02
N GLU A 35 19.87 -19.04 26.33
CA GLU A 35 18.84 -20.01 26.69
C GLU A 35 18.54 -20.94 25.52
N LEU A 36 18.43 -20.41 24.30
CA LEU A 36 18.19 -21.18 23.08
C LEU A 36 19.31 -22.20 22.81
N ASP A 37 20.57 -21.85 23.08
CA ASP A 37 21.73 -22.73 22.93
C ASP A 37 21.88 -23.76 24.07
N SER A 38 21.16 -23.58 25.18
CA SER A 38 21.36 -24.36 26.41
C SER A 38 20.67 -25.74 26.42
N PHE A 39 19.82 -26.05 25.45
CA PHE A 39 19.05 -27.30 25.41
C PHE A 39 18.92 -27.86 24.00
N ASP A 40 18.63 -29.16 23.91
CA ASP A 40 18.35 -29.82 22.62
C ASP A 40 16.99 -29.38 22.07
N ASN A 41 17.06 -28.53 21.06
CA ASN A 41 15.96 -27.89 20.36
C ASN A 41 14.99 -28.92 19.78
N ARG A 42 15.47 -30.11 19.40
CA ARG A 42 14.67 -31.19 18.79
C ARG A 42 13.80 -31.92 19.81
N ARG A 43 14.23 -31.93 21.07
CA ARG A 43 13.48 -32.56 22.18
C ARG A 43 12.34 -31.70 22.69
N PHE A 44 12.42 -30.38 22.52
CA PHE A 44 11.44 -29.43 23.06
C PHE A 44 11.03 -28.39 22.00
N PRO A 45 10.30 -28.81 20.94
CA PRO A 45 9.96 -27.93 19.81
C PRO A 45 9.13 -26.72 20.24
N ASP A 46 8.16 -26.88 21.14
CA ASP A 46 7.30 -25.77 21.61
C ASP A 46 8.11 -24.73 22.39
N ARG A 47 9.05 -25.18 23.24
CA ARG A 47 9.96 -24.28 23.98
C ARG A 47 10.90 -23.55 23.03
N CYS A 48 11.43 -24.27 22.03
CA CYS A 48 12.27 -23.67 20.99
C CYS A 48 11.51 -22.58 20.24
N GLN A 49 10.27 -22.85 19.81
CA GLN A 49 9.43 -21.87 19.12
C GLN A 49 9.16 -20.63 19.98
N GLN A 50 8.82 -20.81 21.26
CA GLN A 50 8.62 -19.68 22.19
C GLN A 50 9.88 -18.82 22.35
N LEU A 51 11.05 -19.44 22.49
CA LEU A 51 12.32 -18.72 22.61
C LEU A 51 12.72 -18.02 21.32
N VAL A 52 12.45 -18.61 20.15
CA VAL A 52 12.65 -17.95 18.85
C VAL A 52 11.74 -16.74 18.70
N CYS A 53 10.47 -16.82 19.10
CA CYS A 53 9.57 -15.66 19.10
C CYS A 53 10.07 -14.56 20.04
N LYS A 54 10.55 -14.95 21.23
CA LYS A 54 11.13 -14.00 22.21
C LYS A 54 12.42 -13.37 21.69
N LEU A 55 13.26 -14.14 21.00
CA LEU A 55 14.49 -13.67 20.38
C LEU A 55 14.18 -12.59 19.34
N ARG A 56 13.19 -12.83 18.48
CA ARG A 56 12.71 -11.86 17.48
C ARG A 56 12.21 -10.57 18.12
N GLY A 57 11.37 -10.68 19.16
CA GLY A 57 10.92 -9.49 19.91
C GLY A 57 12.07 -8.71 20.56
N CYS A 58 13.14 -9.38 20.98
CA CYS A 58 14.35 -8.70 21.45
C CYS A 58 15.13 -8.01 20.31
N GLN A 59 15.22 -8.62 19.13
CA GLN A 59 15.83 -8.02 17.93
C GLN A 59 15.05 -6.77 17.51
N ASP A 60 13.73 -6.83 17.40
CA ASP A 60 12.86 -5.70 17.07
C ASP A 60 13.07 -4.53 18.04
N ARG A 61 13.09 -4.82 19.34
CA ARG A 61 13.33 -3.81 20.38
C ARG A 61 14.70 -3.14 20.23
N LEU A 62 15.73 -3.91 19.92
CA LEU A 62 17.09 -3.39 19.73
C LEU A 62 17.14 -2.49 18.49
N LEU A 63 16.54 -2.91 17.37
CA LEU A 63 16.45 -2.10 16.16
C LEU A 63 15.68 -0.80 16.38
N HIS A 64 14.59 -0.83 17.14
CA HIS A 64 13.85 0.39 17.48
C HIS A 64 14.69 1.41 18.26
N ILE A 65 15.51 0.93 19.19
CA ILE A 65 16.45 1.79 19.94
C ILE A 65 17.55 2.33 19.01
N VAL A 66 18.04 1.52 18.07
CA VAL A 66 19.00 1.99 17.05
C VAL A 66 18.37 3.05 16.15
N GLU A 67 17.12 2.90 15.77
CA GLU A 67 16.38 3.92 15.01
C GLU A 67 16.22 5.22 15.82
N GLU A 68 15.94 5.12 17.13
CA GLU A 68 15.92 6.27 18.04
C GLU A 68 17.27 7.01 18.02
N MET A 69 18.39 6.29 18.08
CA MET A 69 19.74 6.87 17.98
C MET A 69 20.00 7.52 16.61
N LEU A 70 19.55 6.89 15.52
CA LEU A 70 19.70 7.42 14.16
C LEU A 70 18.92 8.72 14.01
N CYS A 71 17.70 8.80 14.54
CA CYS A 71 16.88 10.01 14.51
C CYS A 71 17.48 11.14 15.36
N GLU A 72 18.09 10.81 16.51
CA GLU A 72 18.78 11.78 17.36
C GLU A 72 20.05 12.35 16.70
N LEU A 73 20.83 11.49 16.03
CA LEU A 73 22.12 11.86 15.44
C LEU A 73 22.04 12.43 14.02
N PHE A 74 21.05 12.00 13.25
CA PHE A 74 20.85 12.34 11.84
C PHE A 74 19.38 12.76 11.63
N PRO A 75 18.96 13.91 12.18
CA PRO A 75 17.56 14.33 12.16
C PRO A 75 17.07 14.72 10.75
N GLU A 76 17.99 15.14 9.89
CA GLU A 76 17.70 15.53 8.51
C GLU A 76 17.66 14.29 7.61
N GLU A 77 16.65 14.21 6.73
CA GLU A 77 16.42 13.04 5.88
C GLU A 77 17.59 12.73 4.95
N HIS A 78 18.21 13.76 4.37
CA HIS A 78 19.36 13.61 3.47
C HIS A 78 20.64 13.06 4.15
N MET A 79 20.67 13.03 5.49
CA MET A 79 21.78 12.47 6.28
C MET A 79 21.62 10.96 6.53
N ARG A 80 20.45 10.39 6.19
CA ARG A 80 20.13 8.97 6.33
C ARG A 80 20.05 8.32 4.96
N ALA A 81 20.18 7.00 4.93
CA ALA A 81 20.06 6.22 3.71
C ALA A 81 18.64 6.38 3.12
N PRO A 82 18.53 6.71 1.81
CA PRO A 82 17.24 6.96 1.17
C PRO A 82 16.40 5.69 1.13
N ARG A 83 15.10 5.85 1.42
CA ARG A 83 14.13 4.74 1.47
C ARG A 83 12.91 4.95 0.58
N ASP A 84 13.01 5.87 -0.40
CA ASP A 84 11.95 6.19 -1.35
C ASP A 84 11.44 4.97 -2.12
N TYR A 85 12.30 3.96 -2.27
CA TYR A 85 11.94 2.68 -2.89
C TYR A 85 10.77 1.97 -2.17
N ARG A 86 10.49 2.28 -0.88
CA ARG A 86 9.38 1.70 -0.12
C ARG A 86 8.02 1.98 -0.74
N VAL A 87 7.87 3.07 -1.49
CA VAL A 87 6.62 3.37 -2.24
C VAL A 87 6.30 2.29 -3.28
N LYS A 88 7.32 1.54 -3.72
CA LYS A 88 7.17 0.47 -4.72
C LYS A 88 6.81 -0.86 -4.08
N PHE A 89 6.84 -0.96 -2.76
CA PHE A 89 6.51 -2.19 -2.04
C PHE A 89 5.00 -2.26 -1.80
N PRO A 90 4.40 -3.47 -1.81
CA PRO A 90 3.02 -3.63 -1.38
C PRO A 90 2.82 -3.18 0.07
N ASP A 91 1.63 -2.61 0.33
CA ASP A 91 1.20 -2.13 1.66
C ASP A 91 1.39 -3.17 2.78
N ASP A 92 1.30 -4.45 2.43
CA ASP A 92 1.30 -5.62 3.31
C ASP A 92 2.72 -6.11 3.69
N VAL A 93 3.76 -5.59 3.02
CA VAL A 93 5.16 -5.91 3.38
C VAL A 93 5.65 -5.08 4.56
N LEU A 94 5.23 -3.82 4.65
CA LEU A 94 5.72 -2.88 5.64
C LEU A 94 4.83 -2.89 6.89
N HIS A 95 5.33 -3.50 7.97
CA HIS A 95 4.67 -3.55 9.28
C HIS A 95 5.71 -3.46 10.40
N ASP A 96 5.29 -3.24 11.65
CA ASP A 96 6.21 -2.89 12.76
C ASP A 96 7.31 -3.92 13.05
N SER A 97 7.06 -5.23 12.83
CA SER A 97 8.07 -6.29 13.00
C SER A 97 8.93 -6.55 11.76
N PHE A 98 8.76 -5.78 10.69
CA PHE A 98 9.46 -5.99 9.43
C PHE A 98 10.99 -5.82 9.56
N PRO A 99 11.51 -4.82 10.30
CA PRO A 99 12.95 -4.70 10.53
C PRO A 99 13.59 -5.94 11.19
N GLY A 100 12.96 -6.54 12.21
CA GLY A 100 13.47 -7.78 12.81
C GLY A 100 13.39 -8.98 11.87
N GLN A 101 12.36 -9.05 11.02
CA GLN A 101 12.29 -10.08 9.97
C GLN A 101 13.44 -9.94 8.95
N LEU A 102 13.81 -8.71 8.59
CA LEU A 102 14.96 -8.46 7.72
C LEU A 102 16.28 -8.85 8.37
N TRP A 103 16.48 -8.52 9.65
CA TRP A 103 17.65 -9.00 10.39
C TRP A 103 17.71 -10.54 10.34
N PHE A 104 16.63 -11.22 10.71
CA PHE A 104 16.58 -12.68 10.66
C PHE A 104 16.85 -13.23 9.25
N ALA A 105 16.29 -12.62 8.22
CA ALA A 105 16.54 -13.00 6.83
C ALA A 105 18.02 -12.84 6.45
N ALA A 106 18.67 -11.75 6.87
CA ALA A 106 20.09 -11.54 6.67
C ALA A 106 20.92 -12.62 7.36
N GLU A 107 20.59 -13.00 8.60
CA GLU A 107 21.26 -14.08 9.32
C GLU A 107 21.10 -15.43 8.60
N CYS A 108 19.90 -15.78 8.15
CA CYS A 108 19.66 -17.02 7.40
C CYS A 108 20.45 -17.05 6.08
N LEU A 109 20.40 -15.98 5.28
CA LEU A 109 21.15 -15.88 4.03
C LEU A 109 22.67 -15.92 4.29
N ALA A 110 23.16 -15.23 5.33
CA ALA A 110 24.56 -15.26 5.71
C ALA A 110 25.02 -16.66 6.13
N ALA A 111 24.16 -17.42 6.80
CA ALA A 111 24.38 -18.80 7.23
C ALA A 111 24.31 -19.85 6.10
N GLY A 112 23.88 -19.45 4.90
CA GLY A 112 23.84 -20.34 3.72
C GLY A 112 22.44 -20.80 3.31
N SER A 113 21.38 -20.35 3.97
CA SER A 113 20.00 -20.59 3.50
C SER A 113 19.73 -19.86 2.19
N SER A 114 18.76 -20.34 1.42
CA SER A 114 18.26 -19.69 0.20
C SER A 114 16.78 -19.37 0.33
N ILE A 115 16.34 -18.33 -0.36
CA ILE A 115 14.92 -18.02 -0.55
C ILE A 115 14.33 -19.09 -1.46
N VAL A 116 13.15 -19.59 -1.10
CA VAL A 116 12.46 -20.67 -1.82
C VAL A 116 12.27 -20.26 -3.28
N ASP A 117 12.68 -21.14 -4.21
CA ASP A 117 12.60 -20.97 -5.66
C ASP A 117 13.34 -19.73 -6.23
N ARG A 118 14.29 -19.17 -5.48
CA ARG A 118 15.05 -17.94 -5.82
C ARG A 118 16.55 -18.10 -5.54
N ASP A 119 17.14 -19.20 -5.97
CA ASP A 119 18.55 -19.52 -5.64
C ASP A 119 19.55 -18.51 -6.22
N PHE A 120 19.35 -18.08 -7.47
CA PHE A 120 20.25 -17.14 -8.14
C PHE A 120 20.23 -15.76 -7.45
N GLU A 121 19.04 -15.26 -7.14
CA GLU A 121 18.85 -14.00 -6.42
C GLU A 121 19.38 -14.10 -4.98
N SER A 122 19.17 -15.24 -4.32
CA SER A 122 19.73 -15.52 -2.98
C SER A 122 21.25 -15.43 -2.98
N ASP A 123 21.91 -15.99 -4.00
CA ASP A 123 23.37 -15.93 -4.13
C ASP A 123 23.87 -14.53 -4.45
N ALA A 124 23.11 -13.74 -5.22
CA ALA A 124 23.43 -12.35 -5.50
C ALA A 124 23.39 -11.46 -4.23
N ILE A 125 22.43 -11.70 -3.33
CA ILE A 125 22.21 -10.89 -2.11
C ILE A 125 23.08 -11.38 -0.94
N ARG A 126 23.55 -12.63 -0.98
CA ARG A 126 24.33 -13.26 0.10
C ARG A 126 25.55 -12.44 0.60
N PRO A 127 26.35 -11.78 -0.25
CA PRO A 127 27.45 -10.94 0.21
C PRO A 127 26.97 -9.77 1.07
N LEU A 128 25.87 -9.14 0.68
CA LEU A 128 25.25 -8.03 1.40
C LEU A 128 24.66 -8.50 2.74
N ALA A 129 23.97 -9.65 2.76
CA ALA A 129 23.51 -10.29 3.99
C ALA A 129 24.65 -10.53 4.99
N LYS A 130 25.78 -11.08 4.51
CA LYS A 130 26.98 -11.30 5.33
C LYS A 130 27.60 -10.01 5.84
N ALA A 131 27.61 -8.96 5.02
CA ALA A 131 28.12 -7.65 5.44
C ALA A 131 27.24 -7.05 6.53
N LEU A 132 25.92 -7.06 6.34
CA LEU A 132 24.94 -6.55 7.29
C LEU A 132 25.00 -7.31 8.63
N SER A 133 24.92 -8.66 8.62
CA SER A 133 24.95 -9.44 9.86
C SER A 133 26.23 -9.21 10.67
N ARG A 134 27.40 -9.19 10.02
CA ARG A 134 28.68 -8.91 10.70
C ARG A 134 28.70 -7.50 11.29
N HIS A 135 28.21 -6.52 10.53
CA HIS A 135 28.20 -5.13 10.98
C HIS A 135 27.23 -4.91 12.15
N ILE A 136 26.10 -5.61 12.18
CA ILE A 136 25.19 -5.60 13.34
C ILE A 136 25.94 -6.09 14.59
N ASP A 137 26.68 -7.19 14.51
CA ASP A 137 27.46 -7.71 15.64
C ASP A 137 28.54 -6.72 16.12
N ASP A 138 29.31 -6.16 15.18
CA ASP A 138 30.33 -5.15 15.47
C ASP A 138 29.73 -3.89 16.11
N MET A 139 28.59 -3.43 15.57
CA MET A 139 27.86 -2.28 16.08
C MET A 139 27.35 -2.54 17.50
N ARG A 140 26.80 -3.73 17.77
CA ARG A 140 26.33 -4.11 19.12
C ARG A 140 27.44 -4.04 20.14
N GLU A 141 28.63 -4.55 19.82
CA GLU A 141 29.79 -4.48 20.70
C GLU A 141 30.29 -3.03 20.91
N ILE A 142 30.27 -2.20 19.86
CA ILE A 142 30.63 -0.77 19.96
C ILE A 142 29.66 -0.02 20.86
N LEU A 143 28.35 -0.17 20.64
CA LEU A 143 27.30 0.49 21.40
C LEU A 143 27.33 0.05 22.86
N LYS A 144 27.40 -1.26 23.12
CA LYS A 144 27.53 -1.81 24.48
C LYS A 144 28.77 -1.29 25.20
N SER A 145 29.91 -1.23 24.51
CA SER A 145 31.14 -0.67 25.08
C SER A 145 30.98 0.81 25.44
N GLN A 146 30.23 1.57 24.62
CA GLN A 146 29.97 2.97 24.88
C GLN A 146 28.97 3.19 26.02
N SER A 147 27.90 2.38 26.10
CA SER A 147 26.93 2.43 27.21
C SER A 147 27.60 2.22 28.57
N LEU A 148 28.61 1.34 28.63
CA LEU A 148 29.42 1.10 29.84
C LEU A 148 30.44 2.21 30.15
N LYS A 149 30.64 3.19 29.26
CA LYS A 149 31.58 4.29 29.48
C LYS A 149 30.84 5.57 29.82
N ASN A 150 30.02 6.04 28.88
CA ASN A 150 29.19 7.23 29.05
C ASN A 150 27.99 7.12 28.10
N PRO A 151 26.79 6.80 28.61
CA PRO A 151 25.60 6.64 27.79
C PRO A 151 25.02 7.98 27.28
N ALA A 152 25.48 9.13 27.78
CA ALA A 152 24.99 10.45 27.37
C ALA A 152 25.73 11.05 26.15
N VAL A 153 26.74 10.35 25.59
CA VAL A 153 27.58 10.89 24.50
C VAL A 153 27.78 9.85 23.41
N TYR A 154 27.70 10.30 22.15
CA TYR A 154 28.00 9.51 20.96
C TYR A 154 29.36 9.91 20.35
N PRO A 155 30.43 9.12 20.57
CA PRO A 155 31.72 9.32 19.91
C PRO A 155 31.61 9.12 18.40
N GLU A 156 32.55 9.69 17.65
CA GLU A 156 32.63 9.55 16.19
C GLU A 156 32.62 8.09 15.70
N LYS A 157 33.22 7.18 16.48
CA LYS A 157 33.18 5.74 16.18
C LYS A 157 31.76 5.18 16.20
N VAL A 158 30.92 5.61 17.14
CA VAL A 158 29.52 5.19 17.24
C VAL A 158 28.72 5.77 16.08
N LYS A 159 28.87 7.09 15.83
CA LYS A 159 28.18 7.78 14.72
C LYS A 159 28.47 7.10 13.37
N ARG A 160 29.74 6.83 13.08
CA ARG A 160 30.16 6.13 11.86
C ARG A 160 29.58 4.71 11.78
N SER A 161 29.58 3.97 12.89
CA SER A 161 29.02 2.61 12.91
C SER A 161 27.52 2.61 12.63
N LEU A 162 26.77 3.55 13.23
CA LEU A 162 25.33 3.71 13.00
C LEU A 162 25.03 4.10 11.54
N HIS A 163 25.80 5.03 10.98
CA HIS A 163 25.63 5.44 9.57
C HIS A 163 25.91 4.29 8.57
N VAL A 164 26.93 3.46 8.82
CA VAL A 164 27.20 2.27 7.99
C VAL A 164 26.07 1.24 8.13
N PHE A 165 25.54 1.06 9.34
CA PHE A 165 24.39 0.17 9.56
C PHE A 165 23.18 0.65 8.77
N ASP A 166 22.87 1.95 8.84
CA ASP A 166 21.73 2.55 8.15
C ASP A 166 21.75 2.30 6.64
N HIS A 167 22.93 2.47 6.00
CA HIS A 167 23.12 2.20 4.57
C HIS A 167 23.01 0.71 4.22
N LEU A 168 23.72 -0.16 4.96
CA LEU A 168 23.67 -1.60 4.70
C LEU A 168 22.26 -2.17 4.90
N PHE A 169 21.53 -1.66 5.89
CA PHE A 169 20.18 -2.11 6.20
C PHE A 169 19.19 -1.68 5.12
N ALA A 170 19.25 -0.42 4.65
CA ALA A 170 18.43 0.06 3.54
C ALA A 170 18.72 -0.67 2.23
N GLU A 171 20.00 -0.89 1.91
CA GLU A 171 20.39 -1.63 0.70
C GLU A 171 19.90 -3.08 0.77
N PHE A 172 20.04 -3.74 1.93
CA PHE A 172 19.57 -5.12 2.10
C PHE A 172 18.05 -5.21 2.02
N GLU A 173 17.32 -4.28 2.64
CA GLU A 173 15.86 -4.18 2.56
C GLU A 173 15.39 -4.11 1.10
N LEU A 174 15.96 -3.22 0.30
CA LEU A 174 15.62 -3.08 -1.11
C LEU A 174 15.82 -4.37 -1.90
N ASN A 175 17.01 -4.95 -1.80
CA ASN A 175 17.35 -6.14 -2.58
C ASN A 175 16.55 -7.37 -2.14
N TYR A 176 16.37 -7.54 -0.83
CA TYR A 176 15.64 -8.67 -0.27
C TYR A 176 14.16 -8.63 -0.67
N VAL A 177 13.49 -7.49 -0.49
CA VAL A 177 12.06 -7.36 -0.86
C VAL A 177 11.87 -7.53 -2.36
N SER A 178 12.76 -6.97 -3.19
CA SER A 178 12.70 -7.10 -4.65
C SER A 178 12.83 -8.55 -5.14
N THR A 179 13.39 -9.44 -4.33
CA THR A 179 13.47 -10.88 -4.63
C THR A 179 12.19 -11.62 -4.24
N MET A 180 11.54 -11.16 -3.17
CA MET A 180 10.35 -11.79 -2.59
C MET A 180 9.06 -11.36 -3.29
N VAL A 181 9.04 -10.14 -3.80
CA VAL A 181 7.84 -9.47 -4.30
C VAL A 181 8.17 -8.75 -5.60
N PRO A 182 7.30 -8.82 -6.63
CA PRO A 182 7.49 -8.03 -7.84
C PRO A 182 7.44 -6.53 -7.49
N VAL A 183 8.55 -5.85 -7.71
CA VAL A 183 8.67 -4.40 -7.55
C VAL A 183 8.46 -3.74 -8.90
N LYS A 184 7.51 -2.79 -8.98
CA LYS A 184 7.26 -2.05 -10.21
C LYS A 184 8.51 -1.30 -10.65
N SER A 185 8.86 -1.43 -11.93
CA SER A 185 9.81 -0.58 -12.62
C SER A 185 9.33 0.88 -12.62
N ALA A 186 10.26 1.82 -12.85
CA ALA A 186 9.92 3.24 -12.96
C ALA A 186 8.83 3.48 -14.02
N ARG A 187 8.91 2.78 -15.15
CA ARG A 187 7.93 2.85 -16.23
C ARG A 187 6.55 2.34 -15.82
N GLU A 188 6.47 1.22 -15.11
CA GLU A 188 5.18 0.68 -14.62
C GLU A 188 4.54 1.64 -13.62
N TYR A 189 5.35 2.31 -12.79
CA TYR A 189 4.88 3.34 -11.87
C TYR A 189 4.39 4.60 -12.60
N GLU A 190 5.12 5.09 -13.62
CA GLU A 190 4.67 6.19 -14.48
C GLU A 190 3.31 5.88 -15.15
N LEU A 191 3.14 4.68 -15.68
CA LEU A 191 1.86 4.23 -16.26
C LEU A 191 0.74 4.16 -15.22
N GLN A 192 1.07 3.86 -13.96
CA GLN A 192 0.11 3.90 -12.85
C GLN A 192 -0.27 5.34 -12.49
N LEU A 193 0.68 6.28 -12.53
CA LEU A 193 0.41 7.72 -12.31
C LEU A 193 -0.53 8.31 -13.38
N GLU A 194 -0.44 7.87 -14.63
CA GLU A 194 -1.40 8.29 -15.66
C GLU A 194 -2.84 7.86 -15.29
N LEU A 195 -3.02 6.68 -14.68
CA LEU A 195 -4.32 6.25 -14.16
C LEU A 195 -4.78 7.10 -12.97
N VAL A 196 -3.85 7.50 -12.08
CA VAL A 196 -4.15 8.43 -10.98
C VAL A 196 -4.69 9.74 -11.54
N VAL A 197 -4.03 10.31 -12.55
CA VAL A 197 -4.49 11.54 -13.21
C VAL A 197 -5.90 11.36 -13.79
N LEU A 198 -6.13 10.26 -14.53
CA LEU A 198 -7.46 9.99 -15.07
C LEU A 198 -8.53 9.88 -13.97
N PHE A 199 -8.24 9.18 -12.87
CA PHE A 199 -9.18 9.01 -11.77
C PHE A 199 -9.44 10.34 -11.05
N SER A 200 -8.42 11.17 -10.85
CA SER A 200 -8.56 12.50 -10.26
C SER A 200 -9.42 13.41 -11.14
N GLU A 201 -9.17 13.45 -12.46
CA GLU A 201 -9.98 14.21 -13.42
C GLU A 201 -11.43 13.70 -13.47
N THR A 202 -11.61 12.38 -13.38
CA THR A 202 -12.93 11.76 -13.29
C THR A 202 -13.66 12.17 -12.02
N LEU A 203 -12.98 12.17 -10.87
CA LEU A 203 -13.56 12.57 -9.58
C LEU A 203 -13.98 14.04 -9.59
N LEU A 204 -13.13 14.93 -10.09
CA LEU A 204 -13.44 16.36 -10.24
C LEU A 204 -14.65 16.59 -11.14
N ARG A 205 -14.71 15.89 -12.28
CA ARG A 205 -15.86 15.96 -13.18
C ARG A 205 -17.13 15.39 -12.54
N ALA A 206 -17.03 14.27 -11.84
CA ALA A 206 -18.18 13.65 -11.15
C ALA A 206 -18.73 14.58 -10.06
N LYS A 207 -17.86 15.28 -9.33
CA LYS A 207 -18.24 16.33 -8.39
C LYS A 207 -18.92 17.52 -9.09
N ALA A 208 -18.36 18.01 -10.19
CA ALA A 208 -18.94 19.11 -10.97
C ALA A 208 -20.34 18.79 -11.54
N ARG A 209 -20.60 17.52 -11.89
CA ARG A 209 -21.92 17.05 -12.33
C ARG A 209 -22.87 16.65 -11.18
N GLY A 210 -22.38 16.63 -9.94
CA GLY A 210 -23.16 16.23 -8.77
C GLY A 210 -23.41 14.72 -8.64
N TYR A 211 -22.60 13.88 -9.30
CA TYR A 211 -22.70 12.42 -9.19
C TYR A 211 -22.05 11.88 -7.91
N ILE A 212 -21.04 12.59 -7.40
CA ILE A 212 -20.33 12.30 -6.15
C ILE A 212 -20.32 13.59 -5.34
N THR A 213 -20.68 13.51 -4.06
CA THR A 213 -20.72 14.67 -3.16
C THR A 213 -19.42 14.79 -2.34
N ASP A 214 -19.16 15.99 -1.82
CA ASP A 214 -18.05 16.22 -0.89
C ASP A 214 -18.18 15.39 0.38
N GLU A 215 -19.39 15.20 0.89
CA GLU A 215 -19.65 14.33 2.05
C GLU A 215 -19.22 12.88 1.78
N GLN A 216 -19.50 12.35 0.59
CA GLN A 216 -19.08 10.99 0.24
C GLN A 216 -17.55 10.87 0.20
N ILE A 217 -16.85 11.90 -0.29
CA ILE A 217 -15.38 11.94 -0.34
C ILE A 217 -14.81 12.02 1.08
N GLU A 218 -15.28 12.97 1.90
CA GLU A 218 -14.83 13.19 3.28
C GLU A 218 -15.08 11.97 4.17
N THR A 219 -16.19 11.26 3.95
CA THR A 219 -16.54 10.06 4.72
C THR A 219 -15.90 8.77 4.16
N CYS A 220 -15.14 8.88 3.07
CA CYS A 220 -14.61 7.74 2.30
C CYS A 220 -15.70 6.69 2.02
N ASP A 221 -16.85 7.14 1.50
CA ASP A 221 -17.99 6.29 1.22
C ASP A 221 -17.58 5.11 0.33
N PRO A 222 -17.83 3.85 0.74
CA PRO A 222 -17.44 2.67 -0.04
C PRO A 222 -18.06 2.66 -1.44
N THR A 223 -19.19 3.34 -1.67
CA THR A 223 -19.81 3.44 -3.00
C THR A 223 -18.91 4.15 -4.01
N ILE A 224 -18.08 5.11 -3.58
CA ILE A 224 -17.12 5.80 -4.45
C ILE A 224 -16.09 4.82 -5.02
N MET A 225 -15.68 3.81 -4.24
CA MET A 225 -14.70 2.81 -4.68
C MET A 225 -15.23 1.97 -5.86
N PHE A 226 -16.55 1.88 -6.02
CA PHE A 226 -17.19 1.20 -7.14
C PHE A 226 -17.53 2.15 -8.28
N SER A 227 -18.02 3.35 -7.97
CA SER A 227 -18.46 4.31 -8.99
C SER A 227 -17.29 4.97 -9.72
N LEU A 228 -16.21 5.32 -9.01
CA LEU A 228 -15.10 6.04 -9.60
C LEU A 228 -14.38 5.23 -10.70
N PRO A 229 -14.03 3.94 -10.53
CA PRO A 229 -13.44 3.15 -11.61
C PRO A 229 -14.38 3.01 -12.83
N ARG A 230 -15.69 2.89 -12.58
CA ARG A 230 -16.71 2.80 -13.65
C ARG A 230 -16.79 4.09 -14.46
N LEU A 231 -16.84 5.24 -13.79
CA LEU A 231 -16.84 6.55 -14.41
C LEU A 231 -15.51 6.84 -15.12
N ALA A 232 -14.39 6.35 -14.59
CA ALA A 232 -13.06 6.53 -15.19
C ALA A 232 -12.95 5.82 -16.54
N ILE A 233 -13.59 4.65 -16.73
CA ILE A 233 -13.67 3.98 -18.03
C ILE A 233 -14.42 4.86 -19.04
N VAL A 234 -15.54 5.46 -18.65
CA VAL A 234 -16.30 6.38 -19.54
C VAL A 234 -15.45 7.61 -19.88
N CYS A 235 -14.85 8.25 -18.87
CA CYS A 235 -14.03 9.44 -19.07
C CYS A 235 -12.81 9.14 -19.94
N GLY A 236 -12.10 8.05 -19.70
CA GLY A 236 -10.92 7.67 -20.47
C GLY A 236 -11.21 7.29 -21.92
N LEU A 237 -12.42 6.81 -22.24
CA LEU A 237 -12.77 6.41 -23.61
C LEU A 237 -13.48 7.49 -24.42
N ALA A 238 -14.26 8.35 -23.77
CA ALA A 238 -15.11 9.34 -24.44
C ALA A 238 -14.70 10.80 -24.23
N ILE A 239 -14.07 11.14 -23.10
CA ILE A 239 -13.78 12.53 -22.72
C ILE A 239 -12.29 12.84 -22.88
N TYR A 240 -11.42 11.91 -22.47
CA TYR A 240 -9.97 12.04 -22.51
C TYR A 240 -9.35 10.97 -23.44
N PRO A 241 -9.60 11.05 -24.77
CA PRO A 241 -9.23 10.00 -25.72
C PRO A 241 -7.71 9.81 -25.87
N ASP A 242 -6.91 10.82 -25.52
CA ASP A 242 -5.44 10.79 -25.55
C ASP A 242 -4.83 10.32 -24.21
N GLY A 243 -5.67 9.97 -23.23
CA GLY A 243 -5.26 9.56 -21.89
C GLY A 243 -4.78 8.10 -21.79
N PRO A 244 -4.73 7.51 -20.58
CA PRO A 244 -4.20 6.16 -20.37
C PRO A 244 -5.04 5.05 -21.04
N LEU A 245 -6.29 5.34 -21.40
CA LEU A 245 -7.17 4.43 -22.15
C LEU A 245 -7.11 4.63 -23.67
N ASP A 246 -6.14 5.39 -24.19
CA ASP A 246 -5.95 5.56 -25.63
C ASP A 246 -5.67 4.23 -26.33
N LEU A 247 -6.61 3.85 -27.20
CA LEU A 247 -6.60 2.59 -27.94
C LEU A 247 -5.68 2.61 -29.16
N ASN A 248 -4.95 3.70 -29.41
CA ASN A 248 -3.93 3.83 -30.45
C ASN A 248 -2.51 3.56 -29.91
N ARG A 249 -2.28 3.69 -28.60
CA ARG A 249 -0.98 3.42 -27.95
C ARG A 249 -0.58 1.96 -28.06
N ALA A 250 0.71 1.63 -28.12
CA ALA A 250 1.15 0.24 -28.08
C ALA A 250 0.72 -0.45 -26.76
N VAL A 251 0.52 -1.77 -26.75
CA VAL A 251 0.03 -2.50 -25.56
C VAL A 251 1.02 -2.36 -24.41
N GLU A 252 2.31 -2.40 -24.73
CA GLU A 252 3.46 -2.26 -23.83
C GLU A 252 3.59 -0.84 -23.25
N SER A 253 2.86 0.13 -23.78
CA SER A 253 2.78 1.52 -23.29
C SER A 253 1.49 1.81 -22.52
N THR A 254 0.79 0.76 -22.08
CA THR A 254 -0.43 0.88 -21.26
C THR A 254 -0.27 0.10 -19.96
N CYS A 255 -0.87 0.62 -18.89
CA CYS A 255 -0.87 -0.04 -17.58
C CYS A 255 -1.42 -1.47 -17.69
N GLU A 256 -0.80 -2.42 -16.98
CA GLU A 256 -1.16 -3.84 -17.02
C GLU A 256 -2.64 -4.10 -16.69
N MET A 257 -3.23 -3.29 -15.81
CA MET A 257 -4.65 -3.34 -15.47
C MET A 257 -5.58 -3.15 -16.67
N LEU A 258 -5.12 -2.46 -17.72
CA LEU A 258 -5.91 -2.10 -18.91
C LEU A 258 -5.77 -3.13 -20.03
N GLN A 259 -4.61 -3.80 -20.12
CA GLN A 259 -4.24 -4.62 -21.27
C GLN A 259 -5.26 -5.74 -21.58
N PRO A 260 -5.79 -6.50 -20.60
CA PRO A 260 -6.74 -7.58 -20.86
C PRO A 260 -8.07 -7.11 -21.48
N PHE A 261 -8.43 -5.83 -21.29
CA PHE A 261 -9.74 -5.28 -21.64
C PHE A 261 -9.73 -4.49 -22.95
N ARG A 262 -8.58 -4.38 -23.62
CA ARG A 262 -8.40 -3.50 -24.77
C ARG A 262 -9.38 -3.74 -25.92
N ALA A 263 -9.72 -4.99 -26.22
CA ALA A 263 -10.72 -5.33 -27.24
C ALA A 263 -12.13 -4.89 -26.83
N LEU A 264 -12.46 -4.99 -25.54
CA LEU A 264 -13.74 -4.56 -24.99
C LEU A 264 -13.85 -3.03 -24.96
N PHE A 265 -12.76 -2.33 -24.61
CA PHE A 265 -12.69 -0.87 -24.69
C PHE A 265 -12.93 -0.35 -26.11
N LYS A 266 -12.45 -1.03 -27.15
CA LYS A 266 -12.77 -0.66 -28.55
C LYS A 266 -14.28 -0.71 -28.81
N LYS A 267 -14.97 -1.76 -28.37
CA LYS A 267 -16.42 -1.90 -28.51
C LYS A 267 -17.18 -0.85 -27.71
N ILE A 268 -16.78 -0.63 -26.45
CA ILE A 268 -17.39 0.38 -25.58
C ILE A 268 -17.22 1.79 -26.18
N ARG A 269 -16.04 2.14 -26.69
CA ARG A 269 -15.78 3.46 -27.30
C ARG A 269 -16.67 3.74 -28.50
N VAL A 270 -16.89 2.74 -29.35
CA VAL A 270 -17.80 2.88 -30.51
C VAL A 270 -19.23 3.22 -30.04
N LEU A 271 -19.72 2.52 -29.02
CA LEU A 271 -21.05 2.76 -28.47
C LEU A 271 -21.15 4.10 -27.75
N LEU A 272 -20.14 4.48 -26.96
CA LEU A 272 -20.10 5.75 -26.24
C LEU A 272 -20.10 6.95 -27.20
N ASN A 273 -19.30 6.90 -28.27
CA ASN A 273 -19.27 7.95 -29.30
C ASN A 273 -20.61 8.08 -30.04
N GLY A 274 -21.42 7.03 -29.98
CA GLY A 274 -22.74 7.00 -30.56
C GLY A 274 -23.85 7.58 -29.68
N LEU A 275 -23.61 7.84 -28.40
CA LEU A 275 -24.59 8.40 -27.47
C LEU A 275 -24.68 9.93 -27.60
N ASN A 276 -25.89 10.46 -27.40
CA ASN A 276 -26.08 11.90 -27.19
C ASN A 276 -25.79 12.29 -25.73
N GLU A 277 -25.78 13.59 -25.42
CA GLU A 277 -25.43 14.09 -24.09
C GLU A 277 -26.39 13.61 -22.97
N GLU A 278 -27.69 13.49 -23.27
CA GLU A 278 -28.69 13.02 -22.31
C GLU A 278 -28.56 11.51 -22.03
N GLU A 279 -28.34 10.71 -23.07
CA GLU A 279 -28.07 9.28 -23.00
C GLU A 279 -26.78 9.01 -22.21
N LEU A 280 -25.72 9.80 -22.47
CA LEU A 280 -24.46 9.71 -21.75
C LEU A 280 -24.61 10.09 -20.28
N SER A 281 -25.31 11.19 -19.97
CA SER A 281 -25.59 11.58 -18.57
C SER A 281 -26.41 10.51 -17.85
N THR A 282 -27.37 9.87 -18.53
CA THR A 282 -28.14 8.76 -17.95
C THR A 282 -27.26 7.55 -17.62
N LEU A 283 -26.31 7.22 -18.50
CA LEU A 283 -25.32 6.17 -18.23
C LEU A 283 -24.41 6.52 -17.06
N GLU A 284 -23.87 7.75 -17.01
CA GLU A 284 -22.99 8.23 -15.94
C GLU A 284 -23.69 8.14 -14.57
N ILE A 285 -24.97 8.56 -14.48
CA ILE A 285 -25.79 8.44 -13.25
C ILE A 285 -26.00 6.97 -12.84
N LYS A 286 -26.26 6.08 -13.81
CA LYS A 286 -26.39 4.65 -13.50
C LYS A 286 -25.08 4.05 -12.99
N LEU A 287 -23.95 4.44 -13.58
CA LEU A 287 -22.63 3.97 -13.15
C LEU A 287 -22.23 4.51 -11.77
N SER A 288 -22.71 5.70 -11.40
CA SER A 288 -22.42 6.30 -10.09
C SER A 288 -23.27 5.73 -8.95
N SER A 289 -24.40 5.11 -9.25
CA SER A 289 -25.33 4.53 -8.28
C SER A 289 -25.06 3.05 -7.99
N PHE A 290 -25.17 2.65 -6.73
CA PHE A 290 -25.02 1.27 -6.27
C PHE A 290 -26.32 0.47 -6.48
N SER A 291 -26.87 0.43 -7.69
CA SER A 291 -28.11 -0.34 -8.01
C SER A 291 -27.84 -1.55 -8.90
N GLY A 292 -26.75 -2.29 -8.63
CA GLY A 292 -26.37 -3.49 -9.40
C GLY A 292 -26.94 -4.82 -8.90
N GLY A 293 -27.88 -4.82 -7.94
CA GLY A 293 -28.34 -6.05 -7.28
C GLY A 293 -29.78 -6.47 -7.62
N ASP A 294 -30.75 -5.56 -7.53
CA ASP A 294 -32.16 -5.96 -7.42
C ASP A 294 -32.97 -5.87 -8.73
N GLU A 295 -32.47 -5.21 -9.78
CA GLU A 295 -33.18 -5.14 -11.07
C GLU A 295 -32.86 -6.31 -12.03
N LEU A 296 -31.89 -7.17 -11.69
CA LEU A 296 -31.43 -8.28 -12.54
C LEU A 296 -32.34 -9.52 -12.53
N ASN A 297 -33.37 -9.56 -11.67
CA ASN A 297 -34.27 -10.72 -11.58
C ASN A 297 -35.58 -10.55 -12.37
N ASN A 298 -35.75 -9.48 -13.15
CA ASN A 298 -37.05 -9.15 -13.75
C ASN A 298 -37.01 -8.72 -15.23
N VAL A 299 -36.05 -9.25 -16.00
CA VAL A 299 -36.10 -9.16 -17.48
C VAL A 299 -36.31 -10.57 -18.00
N GLY A 300 -37.50 -10.79 -18.59
CA GLY A 300 -37.95 -12.09 -19.07
C GLY A 300 -37.07 -12.66 -20.19
N ASP A 301 -37.03 -13.99 -20.21
CA ASP A 301 -36.58 -14.82 -21.32
C ASP A 301 -37.20 -14.35 -22.64
N ASP A 302 -36.36 -14.02 -23.62
CA ASP A 302 -36.64 -14.18 -25.05
C ASP A 302 -35.32 -14.07 -25.82
N ASP A 303 -34.99 -15.16 -26.52
CA ASP A 303 -33.80 -15.43 -27.36
C ASP A 303 -33.58 -14.35 -28.47
N ASP A 304 -32.45 -14.16 -29.18
CA ASP A 304 -31.50 -15.11 -29.78
C ASP A 304 -30.22 -14.35 -30.29
N GLU A 305 -29.16 -15.12 -30.55
CA GLU A 305 -27.95 -14.88 -31.39
C GLU A 305 -26.75 -13.99 -30.95
N ASP A 306 -26.85 -13.00 -30.04
CA ASP A 306 -25.65 -12.25 -29.56
C ASP A 306 -25.13 -12.69 -28.18
N VAL A 307 -25.67 -13.80 -27.69
CA VAL A 307 -25.49 -14.32 -26.31
C VAL A 307 -24.12 -15.00 -26.11
N GLU A 308 -23.35 -15.29 -27.15
CA GLU A 308 -22.15 -16.13 -27.03
C GLU A 308 -20.99 -15.42 -26.28
N LEU A 309 -20.77 -14.12 -26.51
CA LEU A 309 -19.73 -13.36 -25.80
C LEU A 309 -20.14 -12.95 -24.37
N TYR A 310 -21.45 -12.76 -24.15
CA TYR A 310 -22.05 -12.36 -22.87
C TYR A 310 -22.18 -13.55 -21.91
N SER A 311 -22.61 -14.71 -22.41
CA SER A 311 -22.69 -15.95 -21.65
C SER A 311 -21.30 -16.45 -21.26
N ASP A 312 -20.28 -16.30 -22.11
CA ASP A 312 -18.89 -16.63 -21.77
C ASP A 312 -18.33 -15.76 -20.64
N PHE A 313 -18.68 -14.48 -20.57
CA PHE A 313 -18.26 -13.58 -19.50
C PHE A 313 -18.95 -13.90 -18.16
N ILE A 314 -20.26 -14.17 -18.19
CA ILE A 314 -21.04 -14.58 -17.00
C ILE A 314 -20.65 -16.00 -16.53
N ARG A 315 -20.34 -16.90 -17.45
CA ARG A 315 -19.83 -18.25 -17.18
C ARG A 315 -18.44 -18.18 -16.53
N LYS A 316 -17.51 -17.36 -17.06
CA LYS A 316 -16.21 -17.09 -16.41
C LYS A 316 -16.36 -16.45 -15.02
N ARG A 317 -17.35 -15.57 -14.82
CA ARG A 317 -17.69 -14.99 -13.50
C ARG A 317 -18.15 -16.05 -12.50
N LYS A 318 -18.91 -17.08 -12.93
CA LYS A 318 -19.29 -18.22 -12.08
C LYS A 318 -18.12 -19.18 -11.81
N GLU A 319 -17.32 -19.49 -12.84
CA GLU A 319 -16.14 -20.36 -12.72
C GLU A 319 -15.05 -19.77 -11.80
N CYS A 320 -14.83 -18.45 -11.81
CA CYS A 320 -13.90 -17.79 -10.87
C CYS A 320 -14.42 -17.78 -9.42
N LYS A 321 -15.74 -17.67 -9.23
CA LYS A 321 -16.38 -17.71 -7.91
C LYS A 321 -16.31 -19.11 -7.28
N GLU A 322 -16.37 -20.15 -8.10
CA GLU A 322 -16.25 -21.55 -7.67
C GLU A 322 -14.79 -21.95 -7.41
N LYS A 323 -13.84 -21.49 -8.24
CA LYS A 323 -12.38 -21.73 -8.04
C LYS A 323 -11.83 -21.05 -6.79
N SER A 324 -12.38 -19.91 -6.36
CA SER A 324 -11.99 -19.27 -5.09
C SER A 324 -12.36 -20.06 -3.84
N THR A 325 -13.13 -21.15 -3.96
CA THR A 325 -13.54 -21.99 -2.82
C THR A 325 -12.86 -23.37 -2.76
N LYS A 326 -12.00 -23.73 -3.74
CA LYS A 326 -11.28 -25.03 -3.73
C LYS A 326 -9.89 -24.93 -4.37
N ALA A 327 -8.86 -25.03 -3.51
CA ALA A 327 -7.44 -25.37 -3.77
C ALA A 327 -6.61 -24.35 -4.59
N SER A 328 -5.44 -23.87 -4.17
CA SER A 328 -4.16 -24.55 -3.89
C SER A 328 -3.60 -25.36 -5.08
N MET A 329 -2.42 -24.92 -5.55
CA MET A 329 -1.42 -25.57 -6.42
C MET A 329 -1.48 -25.39 -7.97
N ASN A 330 -0.37 -24.81 -8.43
CA ASN A 330 0.35 -24.86 -9.73
C ASN A 330 -0.23 -24.23 -11.02
N PRO A 331 0.49 -23.27 -11.65
CA PRO A 331 0.15 -22.73 -12.97
C PRO A 331 1.08 -23.32 -14.04
N ASP A 332 0.62 -24.32 -14.78
CA ASP A 332 1.17 -24.62 -16.11
C ASP A 332 0.13 -25.41 -16.91
N GLN A 333 0.02 -25.06 -18.20
CA GLN A 333 -0.92 -25.57 -19.22
C GLN A 333 -2.32 -24.94 -19.23
N CYS A 334 -2.58 -24.11 -20.25
CA CYS A 334 -3.50 -24.47 -21.34
C CYS A 334 -3.62 -23.30 -22.34
N CYS A 335 -2.92 -23.38 -23.46
CA CYS A 335 -3.19 -22.61 -24.67
C CYS A 335 -2.77 -23.43 -25.89
N SER A 336 -3.64 -24.33 -26.36
CA SER A 336 -3.54 -24.90 -27.70
C SER A 336 -4.83 -25.62 -28.07
N SER A 337 -5.67 -24.96 -28.87
CA SER A 337 -6.50 -25.62 -29.88
C SER A 337 -7.17 -24.59 -30.80
N THR A 338 -6.55 -24.45 -31.97
CA THR A 338 -7.14 -24.00 -33.23
C THR A 338 -8.31 -24.91 -33.64
N SER A 339 -9.38 -24.34 -34.19
CA SER A 339 -10.40 -25.08 -34.95
C SER A 339 -10.51 -24.56 -36.38
N SER A 340 -10.31 -25.51 -37.28
CA SER A 340 -10.29 -25.47 -38.74
C SER A 340 -11.66 -25.62 -39.39
N GLY A 341 -11.81 -25.02 -40.58
CA GLY A 341 -12.61 -25.57 -41.70
C GLY A 341 -13.55 -24.57 -42.39
N PRO A 342 -14.00 -24.82 -43.65
CA PRO A 342 -13.30 -25.45 -44.76
C PRO A 342 -13.23 -24.55 -46.02
N GLU A 343 -12.30 -24.90 -46.90
CA GLU A 343 -12.08 -24.29 -48.22
C GLU A 343 -13.20 -24.65 -49.20
N ASN A 344 -13.59 -23.70 -50.06
CA ASN A 344 -14.11 -23.98 -51.40
C ASN A 344 -13.67 -22.87 -52.36
N ASP A 345 -12.97 -23.32 -53.40
CA ASP A 345 -12.31 -22.58 -54.46
C ASP A 345 -13.24 -22.48 -55.69
N VAL A 346 -13.47 -21.27 -56.22
CA VAL A 346 -13.96 -21.06 -57.60
C VAL A 346 -13.38 -19.75 -58.16
N THR A 347 -12.26 -19.90 -58.89
CA THR A 347 -11.82 -19.24 -60.13
C THR A 347 -12.27 -17.80 -60.48
N ALA A 348 -11.25 -16.98 -60.73
CA ALA A 348 -11.30 -15.64 -61.31
C ALA A 348 -11.92 -15.57 -62.71
N THR A 349 -12.66 -14.49 -62.98
CA THR A 349 -12.80 -13.91 -64.33
C THR A 349 -12.96 -12.39 -64.23
N THR A 350 -12.01 -11.69 -64.84
CA THR A 350 -11.96 -10.25 -65.12
C THR A 350 -13.18 -9.75 -65.91
N SER A 351 -13.75 -8.61 -65.51
CA SER A 351 -14.37 -7.63 -66.42
C SER A 351 -14.53 -6.27 -65.73
N SER A 352 -14.31 -5.23 -66.52
CA SER A 352 -14.02 -3.85 -66.17
C SER A 352 -15.25 -2.92 -66.21
N THR A 353 -15.21 -1.90 -65.35
CA THR A 353 -15.78 -0.53 -65.50
C THR A 353 -17.31 -0.36 -65.48
N THR A 354 -17.82 0.24 -64.40
CA THR A 354 -18.71 1.43 -64.46
C THR A 354 -18.73 2.15 -63.10
N THR A 355 -18.53 3.47 -63.18
CA THR A 355 -18.62 4.47 -62.12
C THR A 355 -19.98 4.47 -61.42
N SER A 356 -20.01 4.27 -60.11
CA SER A 356 -21.13 4.69 -59.24
C SER A 356 -20.57 5.10 -57.88
N SER A 357 -21.00 6.26 -57.40
CA SER A 357 -20.63 6.86 -56.12
C SER A 357 -20.69 5.89 -54.94
N GLU A 358 -19.57 5.72 -54.23
CA GLU A 358 -19.55 5.12 -52.89
C GLU A 358 -20.23 6.07 -51.90
N GLY A 359 -21.55 5.93 -51.79
CA GLY A 359 -22.28 6.37 -50.62
C GLY A 359 -21.81 5.52 -49.44
N SER A 360 -21.20 6.17 -48.46
CA SER A 360 -20.88 5.58 -47.15
C SER A 360 -22.17 5.04 -46.54
N THR A 361 -22.40 3.73 -46.65
CA THR A 361 -23.39 3.05 -45.83
C THR A 361 -22.76 2.87 -44.45
N THR A 362 -22.82 3.91 -43.62
CA THR A 362 -22.73 3.75 -42.17
C THR A 362 -23.91 2.86 -41.78
N THR A 363 -23.67 1.56 -41.63
CA THR A 363 -24.65 0.66 -41.02
C THR A 363 -25.03 1.29 -39.69
N ASP A 364 -26.28 1.71 -39.57
CA ASP A 364 -26.80 2.42 -38.42
C ASP A 364 -26.83 1.43 -37.25
N TRP A 365 -25.72 1.34 -36.51
CA TRP A 365 -25.51 0.40 -35.42
C TRP A 365 -26.62 0.48 -34.36
N ARG A 366 -27.32 1.63 -34.28
CA ARG A 366 -28.49 1.81 -33.42
C ARG A 366 -29.64 0.85 -33.77
N GLN A 367 -29.75 0.43 -35.03
CA GLN A 367 -30.76 -0.54 -35.49
C GLN A 367 -30.55 -1.96 -34.93
N ALA A 368 -29.33 -2.28 -34.49
CA ALA A 368 -29.04 -3.55 -33.82
C ALA A 368 -29.57 -3.60 -32.36
N TYR A 369 -30.12 -2.49 -31.85
CA TYR A 369 -30.59 -2.38 -30.47
C TYR A 369 -32.08 -2.05 -30.40
N ARG A 370 -32.76 -2.63 -29.40
CA ARG A 370 -34.23 -2.47 -29.26
C ARG A 370 -34.61 -1.06 -28.84
N SER A 371 -33.74 -0.35 -28.12
CA SER A 371 -33.95 1.04 -27.68
C SER A 371 -32.65 1.69 -27.16
N PRO A 372 -32.60 3.03 -27.01
CA PRO A 372 -31.51 3.71 -26.30
C PRO A 372 -31.26 3.18 -24.88
N LYS A 373 -32.32 2.75 -24.18
CA LYS A 373 -32.23 2.16 -22.83
C LYS A 373 -31.48 0.82 -22.83
N ASP A 374 -31.61 0.02 -23.89
CA ASP A 374 -30.91 -1.26 -24.06
C ASP A 374 -29.40 -1.03 -24.25
N ILE A 375 -29.01 -0.04 -25.06
CA ILE A 375 -27.61 0.36 -25.25
C ILE A 375 -27.00 0.81 -23.91
N ILE A 376 -27.68 1.69 -23.19
CA ILE A 376 -27.24 2.19 -21.87
C ILE A 376 -27.10 1.04 -20.86
N HIS A 377 -28.06 0.11 -20.83
CA HIS A 377 -28.00 -1.03 -19.91
C HIS A 377 -26.83 -1.97 -20.24
N ARG A 378 -26.61 -2.30 -21.52
CA ARG A 378 -25.47 -3.13 -21.95
C ARG A 378 -24.14 -2.45 -21.63
N LEU A 379 -24.02 -1.15 -21.90
CA LEU A 379 -22.84 -0.36 -21.51
C LEU A 379 -22.60 -0.40 -20.01
N PHE A 380 -23.65 -0.21 -19.20
CA PHE A 380 -23.57 -0.31 -17.75
C PHE A 380 -23.02 -1.66 -17.30
N VAL A 381 -23.61 -2.76 -17.78
CA VAL A 381 -23.20 -4.12 -17.39
C VAL A 381 -21.75 -4.41 -17.81
N CYS A 382 -21.35 -4.02 -19.02
CA CYS A 382 -19.98 -4.21 -19.48
C CYS A 382 -18.97 -3.40 -18.65
N ILE A 383 -19.22 -2.10 -18.44
CA ILE A 383 -18.32 -1.22 -17.70
C ILE A 383 -18.23 -1.65 -16.23
N ALA A 384 -19.37 -1.95 -15.59
CA ALA A 384 -19.40 -2.47 -14.24
C ALA A 384 -18.64 -3.80 -14.13
N GLY A 385 -18.80 -4.70 -15.11
CA GLY A 385 -18.08 -5.96 -15.16
C GLY A 385 -16.55 -5.81 -15.24
N ILE A 386 -16.05 -4.85 -16.02
CA ILE A 386 -14.61 -4.55 -16.09
C ILE A 386 -14.12 -3.97 -14.75
N ALA A 387 -14.84 -2.98 -14.21
CA ALA A 387 -14.48 -2.34 -12.94
C ALA A 387 -14.49 -3.33 -11.76
N ASP A 388 -15.43 -4.29 -11.76
CA ASP A 388 -15.46 -5.37 -10.78
C ASP A 388 -14.24 -6.31 -10.95
N GLN A 389 -13.82 -6.59 -12.18
CA GLN A 389 -12.61 -7.40 -12.44
C GLN A 389 -11.32 -6.68 -12.01
N TRP A 390 -11.23 -5.36 -12.18
CA TRP A 390 -10.11 -4.59 -11.63
C TRP A 390 -9.99 -4.78 -10.12
N GLN A 391 -11.11 -4.76 -9.40
CA GLN A 391 -11.11 -5.00 -7.95
C GLN A 391 -10.72 -6.43 -7.57
N SER A 392 -11.11 -7.44 -8.35
CA SER A 392 -10.78 -8.84 -8.03
C SER A 392 -9.38 -9.25 -8.46
N THR A 393 -8.89 -8.74 -9.59
CA THR A 393 -7.66 -9.19 -10.24
C THR A 393 -6.48 -8.27 -9.94
N TYR A 394 -6.72 -6.97 -9.75
CA TYR A 394 -5.69 -5.96 -9.47
C TYR A 394 -6.02 -5.13 -8.20
N PRO A 395 -6.35 -5.77 -7.06
CA PRO A 395 -6.82 -5.06 -5.87
C PRO A 395 -5.77 -4.10 -5.29
N SER A 396 -4.50 -4.48 -5.33
CA SER A 396 -3.41 -3.66 -4.79
C SER A 396 -3.19 -2.41 -5.65
N ASP A 397 -3.10 -2.57 -6.96
CA ASP A 397 -2.87 -1.45 -7.88
C ASP A 397 -4.02 -0.45 -7.87
N LEU A 398 -5.26 -0.96 -7.86
CA LEU A 398 -6.44 -0.12 -7.77
C LEU A 398 -6.49 0.64 -6.44
N ARG A 399 -6.12 -0.02 -5.33
CA ARG A 399 -6.05 0.64 -4.02
C ARG A 399 -5.00 1.75 -4.00
N THR A 400 -3.81 1.51 -4.56
CA THR A 400 -2.78 2.54 -4.69
C THR A 400 -3.30 3.72 -5.49
N VAL A 401 -3.92 3.49 -6.66
CA VAL A 401 -4.51 4.58 -7.48
C VAL A 401 -5.53 5.37 -6.68
N LEU A 402 -6.47 4.71 -6.00
CA LEU A 402 -7.52 5.38 -5.21
C LEU A 402 -6.93 6.16 -4.03
N LYS A 403 -5.94 5.59 -3.31
CA LYS A 403 -5.25 6.31 -2.22
C LYS A 403 -4.62 7.61 -2.70
N MET A 404 -3.91 7.57 -3.82
CA MET A 404 -3.29 8.77 -4.42
C MET A 404 -4.32 9.82 -4.82
N VAL A 405 -5.50 9.39 -5.27
CA VAL A 405 -6.61 10.30 -5.63
C VAL A 405 -7.24 10.95 -4.39
N PHE A 406 -7.50 10.21 -3.30
CA PHE A 406 -8.20 10.74 -2.12
C PHE A 406 -7.28 11.40 -1.09
N HIS A 407 -6.01 10.99 -1.03
CA HIS A 407 -5.03 11.47 -0.06
C HIS A 407 -3.73 11.92 -0.72
N PRO A 408 -3.78 12.92 -1.63
CA PRO A 408 -2.58 13.40 -2.31
C PRO A 408 -1.56 14.00 -1.33
N GLU A 409 -1.98 14.49 -0.16
CA GLU A 409 -1.11 15.11 0.85
C GLU A 409 -0.34 14.11 1.73
N GLU A 410 -0.83 12.88 1.91
CA GLU A 410 -0.09 11.84 2.65
C GLU A 410 1.11 11.30 1.85
N GLU A 411 1.11 11.46 0.53
CA GLU A 411 2.20 11.07 -0.37
C GLU A 411 2.94 12.27 -1.02
N ASN A 412 2.44 13.51 -0.93
CA ASN A 412 3.15 14.69 -1.47
C ASN A 412 4.37 15.15 -0.65
N SER A 413 4.81 14.40 0.36
CA SER A 413 6.15 14.59 0.96
C SER A 413 7.28 14.21 -0.01
N PHE A 414 6.98 13.51 -1.10
CA PHE A 414 7.97 13.04 -2.08
C PHE A 414 8.13 14.06 -3.23
N ILE A 415 8.77 15.19 -2.93
CA ILE A 415 9.29 16.07 -3.99
C ILE A 415 10.47 15.34 -4.64
N TYR A 416 10.36 15.10 -5.96
CA TYR A 416 11.45 14.64 -6.82
C TYR A 416 12.75 15.41 -6.51
N GLU A 417 13.82 14.68 -6.20
CA GLU A 417 15.16 15.27 -6.21
C GLU A 417 15.52 15.62 -7.67
N GLU A 418 15.27 16.86 -8.07
CA GLU A 418 15.81 17.41 -9.30
C GLU A 418 17.32 17.61 -9.08
N VAL A 419 18.12 16.70 -9.65
CA VAL A 419 19.58 16.72 -9.58
C VAL A 419 20.11 18.13 -9.92
N GLY A 420 20.62 18.85 -8.93
CA GLY A 420 21.54 19.98 -9.16
C GLY A 420 21.15 21.39 -8.70
N ARG A 421 20.30 21.60 -7.69
CA ARG A 421 20.16 22.93 -7.05
C ARG A 421 20.33 22.89 -5.54
N VAL A 422 21.51 23.31 -5.07
CA VAL A 422 21.81 23.61 -3.67
C VAL A 422 21.18 24.95 -3.32
N ALA A 423 20.27 24.99 -2.34
CA ALA A 423 19.80 26.25 -1.75
C ALA A 423 20.87 26.78 -0.77
N SER A 424 21.18 28.07 -0.93
CA SER A 424 22.26 28.78 -0.26
C SER A 424 22.01 28.94 1.25
N THR A 425 23.10 28.85 2.00
CA THR A 425 23.26 29.12 3.44
C THR A 425 22.61 30.42 3.91
N GLY A 426 21.96 30.37 5.08
CA GLY A 426 21.64 31.54 5.91
C GLY A 426 21.64 31.13 7.38
N GLY A 427 22.68 31.52 8.12
CA GLY A 427 22.85 31.19 9.54
C GLY A 427 21.92 31.97 10.48
N ASN A 428 21.85 31.50 11.73
CA ASN A 428 21.92 32.32 12.94
C ASN A 428 22.09 31.43 14.18
N GLU A 429 23.07 31.80 15.00
CA GLU A 429 23.29 31.37 16.38
C GLU A 429 22.39 32.23 17.31
N GLU A 430 21.83 31.65 18.39
CA GLU A 430 21.99 32.13 19.79
C GLU A 430 21.11 31.36 20.80
N GLU A 431 21.68 31.20 22.00
CA GLU A 431 21.21 30.49 23.18
C GLU A 431 20.05 31.18 23.93
N THR A 432 19.31 30.46 24.77
CA THR A 432 19.19 30.68 26.25
C THR A 432 18.09 29.81 26.90
N GLY A 433 18.40 29.25 28.08
CA GLY A 433 17.63 28.19 28.74
C GLY A 433 16.53 28.62 29.71
N VAL A 434 15.87 27.63 30.34
CA VAL A 434 15.25 27.61 31.68
C VAL A 434 14.75 26.18 32.03
N ASP A 435 15.12 25.73 33.23
CA ASP A 435 14.60 24.73 34.19
C ASP A 435 13.79 23.48 33.74
N VAL A 436 14.40 22.30 33.93
CA VAL A 436 13.76 20.98 33.82
C VAL A 436 13.02 20.66 35.11
N ALA A 437 11.70 20.90 35.13
CA ALA A 437 10.80 20.27 36.07
C ALA A 437 10.65 18.78 35.71
N ALA A 438 10.61 17.92 36.74
CA ALA A 438 10.57 16.46 36.65
C ALA A 438 9.58 15.95 35.59
N GLU A 439 10.06 15.20 34.59
CA GLU A 439 9.18 14.67 33.56
C GLU A 439 8.44 13.38 34.00
N PRO A 440 7.19 13.21 33.52
CA PRO A 440 6.23 12.22 33.99
C PRO A 440 6.30 10.93 33.15
N LYS A 441 5.67 9.86 33.64
CA LYS A 441 5.51 8.61 32.89
C LYS A 441 4.76 8.86 31.58
N PHE A 442 5.43 8.67 30.45
CA PHE A 442 4.87 8.91 29.12
C PHE A 442 3.97 7.76 28.64
N GLY A 443 2.81 8.14 28.09
CA GLY A 443 1.91 7.27 27.32
C GLY A 443 0.87 6.50 28.12
N VAL A 444 -0.30 6.32 27.50
CA VAL A 444 -1.34 5.39 27.97
C VAL A 444 -1.09 4.00 27.35
N PRO A 445 -1.19 2.89 28.12
CA PRO A 445 -1.08 1.55 27.57
C PRO A 445 -2.12 1.30 26.47
N TRP A 446 -1.69 0.74 25.34
CA TRP A 446 -2.58 0.41 24.23
C TRP A 446 -3.24 -0.94 24.46
N VAL A 447 -4.53 -1.02 24.11
CA VAL A 447 -5.26 -2.29 24.08
C VAL A 447 -4.75 -3.13 22.91
N PRO A 448 -4.40 -4.42 23.11
CA PRO A 448 -4.05 -5.34 22.02
C PRO A 448 -5.19 -5.52 21.02
N ASP A 449 -4.85 -5.70 19.75
CA ASP A 449 -5.81 -5.81 18.65
C ASP A 449 -6.73 -7.03 18.78
N GLU A 450 -6.24 -8.11 19.39
CA GLU A 450 -6.94 -9.37 19.60
C GLU A 450 -8.04 -9.27 20.67
N GLU A 451 -8.00 -8.22 21.50
CA GLU A 451 -8.98 -7.99 22.57
C GLU A 451 -10.16 -7.11 22.09
N CYS A 452 -10.18 -6.67 20.82
CA CYS A 452 -11.16 -5.73 20.31
C CYS A 452 -11.68 -6.09 18.89
N ASP A 453 -12.88 -6.67 18.85
CA ASP A 453 -13.55 -7.09 17.61
C ASP A 453 -14.34 -5.97 16.90
N GLY A 454 -14.51 -4.81 17.54
CA GLY A 454 -15.24 -3.67 17.00
C GLY A 454 -14.83 -2.34 17.61
N CYS A 455 -15.16 -1.24 16.93
CA CYS A 455 -14.79 0.11 17.35
C CYS A 455 -15.26 0.41 18.79
N SER A 456 -14.37 0.88 19.66
CA SER A 456 -14.68 1.21 21.05
C SER A 456 -15.64 2.41 21.24
N LEU A 457 -16.07 3.06 20.15
CA LEU A 457 -17.06 4.15 20.15
C LEU A 457 -18.34 3.76 19.41
N CYS A 458 -18.24 3.37 18.14
CA CYS A 458 -19.42 3.07 17.32
C CYS A 458 -19.78 1.58 17.25
N GLU A 459 -19.03 0.71 17.94
CA GLU A 459 -19.22 -0.74 18.07
C GLU A 459 -19.19 -1.54 16.75
N MET A 460 -19.09 -0.86 15.63
CA MET A 460 -18.98 -1.45 14.31
C MET A 460 -17.76 -2.36 14.24
N LYS A 461 -17.98 -3.62 13.86
CA LYS A 461 -16.92 -4.63 13.74
C LYS A 461 -15.80 -4.17 12.82
N PHE A 462 -14.57 -4.47 13.20
CA PHE A 462 -13.41 -4.25 12.34
C PHE A 462 -13.44 -5.24 11.19
N SER A 463 -12.93 -4.80 10.04
CA SER A 463 -12.84 -5.60 8.83
C SER A 463 -11.62 -5.13 8.03
N PHE A 464 -11.34 -5.80 6.91
CA PHE A 464 -10.26 -5.38 6.01
C PHE A 464 -10.40 -3.92 5.52
N ILE A 465 -11.61 -3.36 5.51
CA ILE A 465 -11.90 -1.98 5.09
C ILE A 465 -11.99 -1.04 6.30
N ARG A 466 -12.55 -1.52 7.42
CA ARG A 466 -12.60 -0.76 8.68
C ARG A 466 -11.38 -1.12 9.53
N ARG A 467 -10.27 -0.43 9.28
CA ARG A 467 -8.99 -0.62 9.99
C ARG A 467 -9.08 -0.14 11.45
N ARG A 468 -8.21 -0.71 12.28
CA ARG A 468 -8.05 -0.40 13.71
C ARG A 468 -7.13 0.81 13.88
N HIS A 469 -7.48 1.71 14.78
CA HIS A 469 -6.68 2.88 15.13
C HIS A 469 -6.72 3.13 16.63
N HIS A 470 -5.54 3.27 17.26
CA HIS A 470 -5.46 3.59 18.68
C HIS A 470 -5.61 5.09 18.94
N CYS A 471 -6.40 5.44 19.94
CA CYS A 471 -6.42 6.80 20.47
C CYS A 471 -5.17 7.04 21.32
N ARG A 472 -4.36 8.07 20.99
CA ARG A 472 -3.14 8.39 21.75
C ARG A 472 -3.42 8.97 23.15
N CYS A 473 -4.67 9.37 23.42
CA CYS A 473 -5.11 9.85 24.73
C CYS A 473 -5.62 8.74 25.67
N CYS A 474 -6.33 7.71 25.15
CA CYS A 474 -6.93 6.68 26.01
C CYS A 474 -6.50 5.24 25.72
N GLY A 475 -5.71 5.00 24.67
CA GLY A 475 -5.12 3.69 24.34
C GLY A 475 -6.10 2.66 23.75
N LYS A 476 -7.39 2.98 23.65
CA LYS A 476 -8.42 2.10 23.07
C LYS A 476 -8.42 2.14 21.54
N ILE A 477 -9.06 1.13 20.94
CA ILE A 477 -9.11 0.91 19.49
C ILE A 477 -10.42 1.42 18.90
N PHE A 478 -10.31 2.20 17.82
CA PHE A 478 -11.43 2.83 17.11
C PHE A 478 -11.28 2.68 15.60
N CYS A 479 -12.33 2.97 14.85
CA CYS A 479 -12.22 3.14 13.40
C CYS A 479 -11.75 4.54 13.04
N GLY A 480 -11.33 4.75 11.78
CA GLY A 480 -10.83 6.04 11.30
C GLY A 480 -11.83 7.18 11.51
N ARG A 481 -13.14 6.91 11.32
CA ARG A 481 -14.21 7.88 11.53
C ARG A 481 -14.33 8.35 12.97
N CYS A 482 -14.14 7.46 13.93
CA CYS A 482 -14.23 7.78 15.36
C CYS A 482 -12.92 8.36 15.94
N THR A 483 -11.93 8.59 15.08
CA THR A 483 -10.62 9.16 15.41
C THR A 483 -10.18 10.16 14.33
N SER A 484 -11.11 10.90 13.74
CA SER A 484 -10.82 11.88 12.68
C SER A 484 -10.07 13.12 13.21
N ASN A 485 -10.08 13.32 14.52
CA ASN A 485 -9.50 14.49 15.16
C ASN A 485 -8.07 14.24 15.69
N THR A 486 -7.29 15.31 15.76
CA THR A 486 -5.95 15.30 16.36
C THR A 486 -5.80 16.40 17.40
N LEU A 487 -5.08 16.12 18.49
CA LEU A 487 -4.76 17.10 19.53
C LEU A 487 -3.33 16.92 20.02
N PRO A 488 -2.63 18.01 20.37
CA PRO A 488 -1.43 17.88 21.18
C PRO A 488 -1.84 17.31 22.54
N LEU A 489 -1.05 16.37 23.06
CA LEU A 489 -1.23 15.80 24.40
C LEU A 489 0.08 15.96 25.19
N PRO A 490 0.45 17.20 25.59
CA PRO A 490 1.74 17.46 26.24
C PRO A 490 1.91 16.65 27.54
N ALA A 491 0.82 16.49 28.31
CA ALA A 491 0.81 15.67 29.52
C ALA A 491 1.10 14.17 29.29
N LEU A 492 0.96 13.70 28.05
CA LEU A 492 1.26 12.33 27.62
C LEU A 492 2.51 12.24 26.72
N GLY A 493 3.26 13.34 26.55
CA GLY A 493 4.49 13.40 25.77
C GLY A 493 4.31 13.67 24.29
N TYR A 494 3.10 13.96 23.84
CA TYR A 494 2.83 14.31 22.46
C TYR A 494 2.79 15.83 22.30
N ALA A 495 3.95 16.44 22.09
CA ALA A 495 4.06 17.88 21.83
C ALA A 495 3.40 18.29 20.50
N LYS A 496 3.40 17.39 19.51
CA LYS A 496 2.69 17.56 18.23
C LYS A 496 1.28 16.98 18.32
N ALA A 497 0.37 17.48 17.49
CA ALA A 497 -0.98 16.95 17.41
C ALA A 497 -0.97 15.48 16.99
N VAL A 498 -1.63 14.64 17.78
CA VAL A 498 -1.73 13.20 17.56
C VAL A 498 -3.17 12.74 17.55
N ARG A 499 -3.43 11.62 16.87
CA ARG A 499 -4.76 11.05 16.69
C ARG A 499 -5.44 10.74 18.03
N VAL A 500 -6.62 11.29 18.23
CA VAL A 500 -7.47 11.02 19.40
C VAL A 500 -8.85 10.57 18.94
N CYS A 501 -9.56 9.82 19.78
CA CYS A 501 -10.96 9.53 19.50
C CYS A 501 -11.84 10.74 19.78
N ASP A 502 -13.00 10.81 19.14
CA ASP A 502 -13.90 11.97 19.25
C ASP A 502 -14.27 12.28 20.71
N ARG A 503 -14.48 11.24 21.53
CA ARG A 503 -14.74 11.42 22.96
C ARG A 503 -13.56 12.08 23.70
N CYS A 504 -12.33 11.67 23.41
CA CYS A 504 -11.15 12.29 24.01
C CYS A 504 -10.92 13.70 23.47
N PHE A 505 -11.24 13.93 22.21
CA PHE A 505 -11.19 15.25 21.59
C PHE A 505 -12.14 16.23 22.30
N ASP A 506 -13.42 15.87 22.44
CA ASP A 506 -14.44 16.69 23.08
C ASP A 506 -14.13 16.96 24.56
N GLN A 507 -13.64 15.95 25.29
CA GLN A 507 -13.28 16.09 26.70
C GLN A 507 -12.09 17.03 26.91
N GLN A 508 -11.09 16.99 26.02
CA GLN A 508 -9.94 17.89 26.11
C GLN A 508 -10.30 19.32 25.71
N LEU A 509 -11.20 19.51 24.73
CA LEU A 509 -11.72 20.84 24.37
C LEU A 509 -12.56 21.46 25.50
N ALA A 510 -13.39 20.67 26.18
CA ALA A 510 -14.17 21.15 27.34
C ALA A 510 -13.29 21.57 28.52
N CYS A 511 -12.14 20.91 28.73
CA CYS A 511 -11.17 21.31 29.76
C CYS A 511 -10.39 22.58 29.42
N VAL A 512 -10.30 22.96 28.14
CA VAL A 512 -9.66 24.22 27.72
C VAL A 512 -10.60 25.40 27.96
N ASP A 513 -11.91 25.23 27.78
CA ASP A 513 -12.91 26.31 27.94
C ASP A 513 -13.13 26.73 29.41
N GLU A 514 -12.99 25.81 30.38
CA GLU A 514 -13.05 26.13 31.83
C GLU A 514 -11.78 26.82 32.37
N SER A 515 -10.70 26.92 31.56
CA SER A 515 -9.42 27.52 31.97
C SER A 515 -9.25 28.98 31.55
N LEU A 516 -10.24 29.55 30.85
CA LEU A 516 -10.28 30.98 30.53
C LEU A 516 -10.91 31.76 31.70
N PRO A 517 -10.23 32.77 32.28
CA PRO A 517 -10.83 33.58 33.33
C PRO A 517 -12.00 34.41 32.77
N ALA A 518 -13.09 34.45 33.53
CA ALA A 518 -14.30 35.24 33.26
C ALA A 518 -14.05 36.76 33.18
#